data_AF-A0A3C0KGP3-F1
#
_entry.id   AF-A0A3C0KGP3-F1
#
_cell.length_a   1.000
_cell.length_b   1.000
_cell.length_c   1.000
_cell.angle_alpha   90.00
_cell.angle_beta   90.00
_cell.angle_gamma   90.00
#
_symmetry.space_group_name_H-M   'P 1'
#
loop_
_entity.id
_entity.type
_entity.pdbx_description
1 polymer ?
#
loop_
_entity_poly.entity_id
_entity_poly.type
_entity_poly.pdbx_seq_one_letter_code
_entity_poly.pdbx_strand_id
1 'polypeptide(L)'
;MPGGERWSAFVAPDLAAVFGDEAALDLPPGNEAQAELLARLQSIQPDHLARVQPPPQSPAVRADRPREGVEAPEPADTVAQQEPRQFLLAVMNDASVDMALRIEAAKALLDARA
;
A
#
# COMPACT_ATOMS: atom_id res chain seq x y z
N MET A 1 -30.23 9.90 -10.22
CA MET A 1 -29.26 10.94 -10.65
C MET A 1 -28.08 10.21 -11.27
N PRO A 2 -27.68 10.48 -12.52
CA PRO A 2 -26.54 9.80 -13.08
C PRO A 2 -25.28 10.34 -12.37
N GLY A 3 -24.58 9.46 -11.66
CA GLY A 3 -23.25 9.77 -11.13
C GLY A 3 -22.30 9.87 -12.31
N GLY A 4 -21.96 11.10 -12.67
CA GLY A 4 -20.96 11.40 -13.70
C GLY A 4 -19.62 10.75 -13.38
N GLU A 5 -18.81 10.58 -14.43
CA GLU A 5 -17.43 10.11 -14.29
C GLU A 5 -16.66 11.11 -13.42
N ARG A 6 -16.12 10.64 -12.28
CA ARG A 6 -15.41 11.48 -11.32
C ARG A 6 -13.92 11.33 -11.51
N TRP A 7 -13.24 12.44 -11.73
CA TRP A 7 -11.81 12.50 -11.96
C TRP A 7 -11.06 13.04 -10.74
N SER A 8 -9.83 12.56 -10.56
CA SER A 8 -8.90 13.06 -9.53
C SER A 8 -7.78 13.87 -10.18
N ALA A 9 -7.25 14.86 -9.47
CA ALA A 9 -6.20 15.73 -9.96
C ALA A 9 -5.33 16.24 -8.82
N PHE A 10 -4.06 16.53 -9.12
CA PHE A 10 -3.21 17.34 -8.26
C PHE A 10 -3.64 18.81 -8.37
N VAL A 11 -3.73 19.48 -7.22
CA VAL A 11 -4.15 20.88 -7.12
C VAL A 11 -3.09 21.68 -6.39
N ALA A 12 -2.93 22.94 -6.80
CA ALA A 12 -2.06 23.85 -6.09
C ALA A 12 -2.65 24.18 -4.70
N PRO A 13 -1.83 24.46 -3.67
CA PRO A 13 -2.32 24.66 -2.30
C PRO A 13 -3.37 25.76 -2.16
N ASP A 14 -3.28 26.79 -2.99
CA ASP A 14 -4.22 27.92 -3.08
C ASP A 14 -5.60 27.52 -3.64
N LEU A 15 -5.68 26.43 -4.39
CA LEU A 15 -6.94 25.90 -4.95
C LEU A 15 -7.64 24.90 -4.03
N ALA A 16 -7.01 24.45 -2.94
CA ALA A 16 -7.58 23.43 -2.05
C ALA A 16 -8.95 23.86 -1.46
N ALA A 17 -9.12 25.15 -1.16
CA ALA A 17 -10.36 25.69 -0.60
C ALA A 17 -11.56 25.61 -1.57
N VAL A 18 -11.32 25.43 -2.86
CA VAL A 18 -12.38 25.34 -3.89
C VAL A 18 -13.11 24.00 -3.83
N PHE A 19 -12.48 22.96 -3.29
CA PHE A 19 -12.99 21.58 -3.34
C PHE A 19 -13.92 21.19 -2.20
N GLY A 20 -14.24 22.10 -1.27
CA GLY A 20 -15.28 21.93 -0.24
C GLY A 20 -15.36 20.52 0.35
N ASP A 21 -16.57 19.94 0.35
CA ASP A 21 -16.83 18.56 0.79
C ASP A 21 -16.74 17.53 -0.37
N GLU A 22 -16.72 17.98 -1.63
CA GLU A 22 -16.70 17.15 -2.83
C GLU A 22 -15.39 17.30 -3.62
N ALA A 23 -14.41 16.46 -3.28
CA ALA A 23 -13.07 16.48 -3.87
C ALA A 23 -12.97 15.74 -5.23
N ALA A 24 -13.96 15.91 -6.13
CA ALA A 24 -13.97 15.26 -7.44
C ALA A 24 -14.18 16.27 -8.57
N LEU A 25 -13.51 16.04 -9.70
CA LEU A 25 -13.73 16.80 -10.92
C LEU A 25 -14.75 16.10 -11.82
N ASP A 26 -15.61 16.89 -12.45
CA ASP A 26 -16.55 16.42 -13.48
C ASP A 26 -15.88 16.26 -14.86
N LEU A 27 -14.69 16.85 -15.04
CA LEU A 27 -13.91 16.80 -16.28
C LEU A 27 -12.52 16.20 -16.02
N PRO A 28 -11.94 15.51 -17.01
CA PRO A 28 -10.58 15.00 -16.90
C PRO A 28 -9.58 16.14 -16.73
N PRO A 29 -8.57 15.98 -15.86
CA PRO A 29 -7.53 16.99 -15.69
C PRO A 29 -6.65 17.09 -16.94
N GLY A 30 -6.16 18.30 -17.23
CA GLY A 30 -5.24 18.53 -18.33
C GLY A 30 -3.84 17.97 -18.03
N ASN A 31 -3.36 17.03 -18.84
CA ASN A 31 -2.06 16.36 -18.63
C ASN A 31 -0.89 17.34 -18.52
N GLU A 32 -0.82 18.35 -19.38
CA GLU A 32 0.27 19.35 -19.36
C GLU A 32 0.25 20.19 -18.08
N ALA A 33 -0.93 20.63 -17.63
CA ALA A 33 -1.08 21.40 -16.40
C ALA A 33 -0.73 20.57 -15.16
N GLN A 34 -1.08 19.27 -15.15
CA GLN A 34 -0.67 18.34 -14.09
C GLN A 34 0.85 18.14 -14.09
N ALA A 35 1.45 17.97 -15.28
CA ALA A 35 2.90 17.81 -15.41
C ALA A 35 3.66 19.06 -14.94
N GLU A 36 3.22 20.25 -15.34
CA GLU A 36 3.84 21.51 -14.92
C GLU A 36 3.75 21.71 -13.38
N LEU A 37 2.60 21.38 -12.80
CA LEU A 37 2.41 21.45 -11.34
C LEU A 37 3.37 20.49 -10.62
N LEU A 38 3.45 19.23 -11.08
CA LEU A 38 4.27 18.20 -10.46
C LEU A 38 5.77 18.42 -10.70
N ALA A 39 6.17 19.00 -11.82
CA ALA A 39 7.58 19.25 -12.17
C ALA A 39 8.29 20.20 -11.17
N ARG A 40 7.53 20.98 -10.42
CA ARG A 40 8.05 21.89 -9.38
C ARG A 40 8.30 21.20 -8.04
N LEU A 41 7.79 19.99 -7.85
CA LEU A 41 7.93 19.24 -6.61
C LEU A 41 9.30 18.54 -6.57
N GLN A 42 9.85 18.44 -5.36
CA GLN A 42 11.07 17.69 -5.08
C GLN A 42 10.72 16.43 -4.28
N SER A 43 11.53 15.39 -4.44
CA SER A 43 11.41 14.19 -3.61
C SER A 43 11.57 14.55 -2.13
N ILE A 44 10.75 13.96 -1.27
CA ILE A 44 10.83 14.18 0.18
C ILE A 44 12.09 13.50 0.73
N GLN A 45 12.85 14.23 1.55
CA GLN A 45 14.00 13.66 2.25
C GLN A 45 13.55 12.65 3.32
N PRO A 46 14.28 11.54 3.53
CA PRO A 46 13.91 10.51 4.51
C PRO A 46 13.66 11.07 5.92
N ASP A 47 14.47 12.03 6.37
CA ASP A 47 14.33 12.66 7.68
C ASP A 47 13.04 13.47 7.82
N HIS A 48 12.56 14.09 6.72
CA HIS A 48 11.29 14.81 6.71
C HIS A 48 10.11 13.84 6.67
N LEU A 49 10.25 12.76 5.90
CA LEU A 49 9.24 11.71 5.83
C LEU A 49 9.02 11.05 7.19
N ALA A 50 10.10 10.76 7.94
CA ALA A 50 10.02 10.17 9.28
C ALA A 50 9.29 11.07 10.29
N ARG A 51 9.30 12.39 10.12
CA ARG A 51 8.60 13.34 11.00
C ARG A 51 7.10 13.42 10.75
N VAL A 52 6.66 13.10 9.52
CA VAL A 52 5.26 13.20 9.10
C VAL A 52 4.58 11.85 8.93
N GLN A 53 5.34 10.75 8.98
CA GLN A 53 4.78 9.41 9.01
C GLN A 53 3.98 9.23 10.31
N PRO A 54 2.67 8.96 10.24
CA PRO A 54 1.95 8.52 11.41
C PRO A 54 2.56 7.21 11.93
N PRO A 55 2.50 6.93 13.24
CA PRO A 55 2.91 5.64 13.76
C PRO A 55 2.17 4.54 12.99
N PRO A 56 2.82 3.38 12.74
CA PRO A 56 2.17 2.27 12.06
C PRO A 56 0.88 1.97 12.81
N GLN A 57 -0.25 2.26 12.17
CA GLN A 57 -1.55 1.90 12.71
C GLN A 57 -1.56 0.38 12.72
N SER A 58 -1.62 -0.23 13.91
CA SER A 58 -1.97 -1.64 14.04
C SER A 58 -3.20 -1.87 13.16
N PRO A 59 -3.24 -2.93 12.33
CA PRO A 59 -4.34 -3.12 11.41
C PRO A 59 -5.64 -3.06 12.20
N ALA A 60 -6.36 -1.95 12.07
CA ALA A 60 -7.67 -1.82 12.64
C ALA A 60 -8.46 -2.93 11.99
N VAL A 61 -8.91 -3.90 12.80
CA VAL A 61 -9.83 -4.96 12.38
C VAL A 61 -10.91 -4.26 11.59
N ARG A 62 -10.86 -4.45 10.27
CA ARG A 62 -11.78 -3.81 9.33
C ARG A 62 -13.14 -4.34 9.74
N ALA A 63 -13.93 -3.50 10.40
CA ALA A 63 -15.25 -3.89 10.86
C ALA A 63 -16.00 -4.48 9.67
N ASP A 64 -16.43 -5.71 9.88
CA ASP A 64 -16.97 -6.63 8.91
C ASP A 64 -18.11 -5.97 8.14
N ARG A 65 -17.89 -5.70 6.86
CA ARG A 65 -18.98 -5.48 5.90
C ARG A 65 -19.15 -6.80 5.17
N PRO A 66 -20.33 -7.43 5.17
CA PRO A 66 -20.54 -8.66 4.42
C PRO A 66 -20.22 -8.39 2.94
N ARG A 67 -19.11 -8.97 2.46
CA ARG A 67 -18.85 -9.10 1.03
C ARG A 67 -19.55 -10.38 0.59
N GLU A 68 -20.75 -10.25 0.07
CA GLU A 68 -21.37 -11.32 -0.69
C GLU A 68 -20.53 -11.57 -1.95
N GLY A 69 -19.89 -12.74 -1.97
CA GLY A 69 -19.55 -13.54 -3.15
C GLY A 69 -18.75 -12.89 -4.27
N VAL A 70 -17.43 -13.03 -4.23
CA VAL A 70 -16.61 -13.69 -5.28
C VAL A 70 -15.34 -14.18 -4.57
N GLU A 71 -15.17 -15.50 -4.48
CA GLU A 71 -13.91 -16.12 -4.09
C GLU A 71 -12.92 -15.93 -5.25
N ALA A 72 -12.12 -14.87 -5.16
CA ALA A 72 -10.92 -14.70 -5.96
C ALA A 72 -9.72 -15.10 -5.09
N PRO A 73 -8.78 -15.92 -5.59
CA PRO A 73 -7.59 -16.26 -4.83
C PRO A 73 -6.84 -14.96 -4.50
N GLU A 74 -6.57 -14.74 -3.21
CA GLU A 74 -5.89 -13.53 -2.77
C GLU A 74 -4.51 -13.41 -3.46
N PRO A 75 -4.16 -12.24 -4.00
CA PRO A 75 -2.81 -12.02 -4.51
C PRO A 75 -1.84 -12.11 -3.32
N ALA A 76 -0.95 -13.07 -3.37
CA ALA A 76 0.15 -13.30 -2.43
C ALA A 76 1.23 -12.19 -2.48
N ASP A 77 0.85 -10.95 -2.77
CA ASP A 77 1.76 -9.82 -3.01
C ASP A 77 2.04 -8.98 -1.74
N THR A 78 1.47 -9.34 -0.58
CA THR A 78 1.79 -8.67 0.71
C THR A 78 3.03 -9.24 1.40
N VAL A 79 3.66 -10.28 0.86
CA VAL A 79 4.91 -10.86 1.40
C VAL A 79 6.15 -10.14 0.86
N ALA A 80 6.00 -9.29 -0.18
CA ALA A 80 7.10 -8.76 -0.97
C ALA A 80 8.05 -7.76 -0.28
N GLN A 81 7.87 -7.45 1.01
CA GLN A 81 8.83 -6.62 1.77
C GLN A 81 9.19 -7.18 3.15
N GLN A 82 8.80 -8.41 3.47
CA GLN A 82 9.38 -9.08 4.63
C GLN A 82 10.77 -9.56 4.21
N GLU A 83 11.82 -9.00 4.84
CA GLU A 83 13.20 -9.50 4.81
C GLU A 83 13.20 -11.03 4.60
N PRO A 84 13.82 -11.58 3.53
CA PRO A 84 13.71 -13.00 3.20
C PRO A 84 14.01 -13.93 4.38
N ARG A 85 14.93 -13.51 5.26
CA ARG A 85 15.24 -14.20 6.51
C ARG A 85 14.08 -14.24 7.50
N GLN A 86 13.33 -13.16 7.65
CA GLN A 86 12.16 -13.09 8.54
C GLN A 86 11.01 -13.95 8.02
N PHE A 87 10.79 -13.96 6.69
CA PHE A 87 9.82 -14.86 6.07
C PHE A 87 10.15 -16.33 6.36
N LEU A 88 11.39 -16.75 6.13
CA LEU A 88 11.81 -18.14 6.40
C LEU A 88 11.72 -18.50 7.89
N LEU A 89 12.04 -17.56 8.79
CA LEU A 89 11.85 -17.76 10.22
C LEU A 89 10.38 -17.90 10.60
N ALA A 90 9.46 -17.15 9.98
CA ALA A 90 8.04 -17.29 10.21
C ALA A 90 7.54 -18.66 9.74
N VAL A 91 7.90 -19.07 8.51
CA VAL A 91 7.56 -20.39 7.94
C VAL A 91 8.05 -21.53 8.82
N MET A 92 9.31 -21.47 9.29
CA MET A 92 9.90 -22.52 10.13
C MET A 92 9.16 -22.69 11.47
N ASN A 93 8.61 -21.61 12.05
CA ASN A 93 7.98 -21.61 13.37
C ASN A 93 6.44 -21.80 13.33
N ASP A 94 5.81 -21.79 12.16
CA ASP A 94 4.36 -21.86 12.03
C ASP A 94 3.85 -23.32 12.12
N ALA A 95 3.07 -23.63 13.16
CA ALA A 95 2.52 -24.95 13.41
C ALA A 95 1.44 -25.43 12.41
N SER A 96 0.92 -24.55 11.56
CA SER A 96 -0.06 -24.86 10.52
C SER A 96 0.57 -25.24 9.17
N VAL A 97 1.85 -24.93 8.96
CA VAL A 97 2.57 -25.21 7.71
C VAL A 97 3.04 -26.66 7.65
N ASP A 98 3.08 -27.27 6.47
CA ASP A 98 3.60 -28.64 6.32
C ASP A 98 5.05 -28.78 6.84
N MET A 99 5.35 -29.86 7.57
CA MET A 99 6.66 -30.09 8.18
C MET A 99 7.80 -30.08 7.17
N ALA A 100 7.58 -30.59 5.94
CA ALA A 100 8.60 -30.59 4.89
C ALA A 100 9.00 -29.15 4.52
N LEU A 101 8.04 -28.23 4.41
CA LEU A 101 8.30 -26.82 4.12
C LEU A 101 9.05 -26.13 5.27
N ARG A 102 8.77 -26.48 6.52
CA ARG A 102 9.52 -25.96 7.68
C ARG A 102 10.99 -26.41 7.67
N ILE A 103 11.23 -27.66 7.28
CA ILE A 103 12.58 -28.21 7.13
C ILE A 103 13.34 -27.50 6.01
N GLU A 104 12.71 -27.25 4.86
CA GLU A 104 13.35 -26.50 3.77
C GLU A 104 13.70 -25.06 4.17
N ALA A 105 12.82 -24.38 4.91
CA ALA A 105 13.13 -23.05 5.45
C ALA A 105 14.31 -23.07 6.43
N ALA A 106 14.39 -24.08 7.30
CA ALA A 106 15.51 -24.24 8.23
C ALA A 106 16.85 -24.46 7.52
N LYS A 107 16.87 -25.30 6.46
CA LYS A 107 18.07 -25.52 5.64
C LYS A 107 18.54 -24.23 4.96
N ALA A 108 17.62 -23.51 4.31
CA ALA A 108 17.93 -22.24 3.65
C ALA A 108 18.52 -21.20 4.63
N LEU A 109 18.06 -21.18 5.88
CA LEU A 109 18.60 -20.31 6.94
C LEU A 109 20.00 -20.71 7.41
N LEU A 110 20.36 -22.00 7.35
CA LEU A 110 21.71 -22.48 7.68
C LEU A 110 22.70 -22.15 6.57
N ASP A 111 22.29 -22.35 5.31
CA ASP A 111 23.13 -22.04 4.14
C ASP A 111 23.40 -20.52 4.02
N ALA A 112 22.42 -19.69 4.37
CA ALA A 112 22.59 -18.23 4.39
C ALA A 112 23.53 -17.71 5.48
N ARG A 113 23.95 -18.56 6.45
CA ARG A 113 24.87 -18.22 7.53
C ARG A 113 26.30 -18.72 7.30
N ALA A 114 26.49 -19.63 6.33
CA ALA A 114 27.78 -20.18 5.95
C ALA A 114 28.59 -19.20 5.08
#